data_AF-A0A8I2K2Y4-F1
#
_entry.id   AF-A0A8I2K2Y4-F1
#
_cell.length_a   1.000
_cell.length_b   1.000
_cell.length_c   1.000
_cell.angle_alpha   90.00
_cell.angle_beta   90.00
_cell.angle_gamma   90.00
#
_symmetry.space_group_name_H-M   'P 1'
#
loop_
_entity.id
_entity.type
_entity.pdbx_description
1 polymer ?
#
loop_
_entity_poly.entity_id
_entity_poly.type
_entity_poly.pdbx_seq_one_letter_code
_entity_poly.pdbx_strand_id
1 'polypeptide(L)' 'MADNFKIIDDKKYMWDGEDYESEPAAQENISKYSNDGFETKLLEEDGKYLVYTRRVVTEIVIEGEPV' A
#
# COMPACT_ATOMS: atom_id res chain seq x y z
N MET A 1 -15.56 -10.58 -3.82
CA MET A 1 -15.48 -9.40 -2.93
C MET A 1 -14.04 -9.37 -2.48
N ALA A 2 -13.23 -8.42 -2.95
CA ALA A 2 -11.88 -8.27 -2.44
C ALA A 2 -11.96 -7.88 -0.96
N ASP A 3 -11.17 -8.51 -0.11
CA ASP A 3 -11.06 -8.11 1.28
C ASP A 3 -10.52 -6.67 1.33
N ASN A 4 -11.15 -5.79 2.11
CA ASN A 4 -10.70 -4.38 2.24
C ASN A 4 -9.25 -4.25 2.75
N PHE A 5 -8.70 -5.33 3.30
CA PHE A 5 -7.31 -5.41 3.73
C PHE A 5 -6.78 -6.83 3.56
N LYS A 6 -5.46 -6.96 3.43
CA LYS A 6 -4.74 -8.24 3.51
C LYS A 6 -3.64 -8.14 4.56
N ILE A 7 -3.39 -9.23 5.27
CA ILE A 7 -2.25 -9.37 6.17
C ILE A 7 -1.13 -10.04 5.37
N ILE A 8 -0.03 -9.34 5.20
CA ILE A 8 1.14 -9.78 4.44
C ILE A 8 2.35 -9.55 5.34
N ASP A 9 3.15 -10.59 5.59
CA ASP A 9 4.29 -10.51 6.50
C ASP A 9 3.92 -9.94 7.88
N ASP A 10 2.81 -10.39 8.47
CA ASP A 10 2.24 -9.91 9.75
C ASP A 10 1.82 -8.43 9.76
N LYS A 11 1.94 -7.72 8.63
CA LYS A 11 1.54 -6.33 8.46
C LYS A 11 0.20 -6.23 7.75
N LYS A 12 -0.65 -5.30 8.21
CA LYS A 12 -1.91 -4.97 7.54
C LYS A 12 -1.67 -4.00 6.38
N TYR A 13 -2.11 -4.40 5.19
CA TYR A 13 -2.19 -3.55 4.01
C TYR A 13 -3.65 -3.33 3.62
N MET A 14 -3.99 -2.10 3.28
CA MET A 14 -5.34 -1.70 2.87
C MET A 14 -5.44 -1.75 1.36
N TRP A 15 -6.55 -2.26 0.82
CA TRP A 15 -6.78 -2.18 -0.62
C TRP A 15 -7.00 -0.72 -1.02
N ASP A 16 -6.43 -0.34 -2.17
CA ASP A 16 -6.59 1.00 -2.72
C ASP A 16 -8.02 1.28 -3.23
N GLY A 17 -8.83 0.24 -3.39
CA GLY A 17 -10.21 0.33 -3.89
C GLY A 17 -10.32 0.31 -5.41
N GLU A 18 -9.20 0.25 -6.12
CA GLU A 18 -9.14 0.15 -7.58
C GLU A 18 -8.67 -1.25 -8.00
N ASP A 19 -9.35 -1.80 -9.02
CA ASP A 19 -8.97 -3.04 -9.69
C ASP A 19 -8.38 -2.75 -11.07
N TYR A 20 -7.17 -3.26 -11.30
CA TYR A 20 -6.41 -3.00 -12.51
C TYR A 20 -6.46 -4.23 -13.42
N GLU A 21 -6.74 -4.02 -14.71
CA GLU A 21 -6.76 -5.11 -15.70
C GLU A 21 -5.36 -5.48 -16.21
N SER A 22 -4.33 -4.73 -15.82
CA SER A 22 -2.96 -4.92 -16.31
C SER A 22 -1.93 -4.50 -15.28
N GLU A 23 -0.88 -5.31 -15.14
CA GLU A 23 0.28 -5.04 -14.29
C GLU A 23 0.86 -3.63 -14.47
N PRO A 24 1.11 -3.11 -15.70
CA PRO A 24 1.67 -1.76 -15.86
C PRO A 24 0.79 -0.64 -15.27
N ALA A 25 -0.54 -0.77 -15.34
CA ALA A 25 -1.45 0.22 -14.76
C ALA A 25 -1.38 0.21 -13.22
N ALA A 26 -1.24 -0.98 -12.61
CA ALA A 26 -1.02 -1.10 -11.18
C ALA A 26 0.37 -0.56 -10.77
N GLN A 27 1.38 -0.78 -11.61
CA GLN A 27 2.77 -0.37 -11.34
C GLN A 27 2.96 1.15 -11.29
N GLU A 28 2.21 1.91 -12.10
CA GLU A 28 2.19 3.37 -12.03
C GLU A 28 1.66 3.87 -10.67
N ASN A 29 0.60 3.27 -10.14
CA ASN A 29 0.03 3.63 -8.84
C ASN A 29 0.92 3.18 -7.67
N ILE A 30 1.51 1.99 -7.76
CA ILE A 30 2.56 1.51 -6.83
C ILE A 30 3.68 2.54 -6.67
N SER A 31 4.14 3.12 -7.77
CA SER A 31 5.22 4.11 -7.77
C SER A 31 4.80 5.41 -7.08
N LYS A 32 3.56 5.88 -7.31
CA LYS A 32 3.01 7.06 -6.64
C LYS A 32 2.92 6.85 -5.12
N TYR A 33 2.33 5.74 -4.69
CA TYR A 33 2.21 5.41 -3.27
C TYR A 33 3.56 5.24 -2.59
N SER A 34 4.52 4.59 -3.26
CA SER A 34 5.88 4.46 -2.74
C SER A 34 6.55 5.82 -2.54
N ASN A 35 6.31 6.79 -3.42
CA ASN A 35 6.83 8.15 -3.29
C ASN A 35 6.14 8.95 -2.17
N ASP A 36 4.88 8.62 -1.85
CA ASP A 36 4.12 9.23 -0.75
C ASP A 36 4.42 8.58 0.63
N GLY A 37 5.40 7.67 0.68
CA GLY A 37 5.82 7.00 1.91
C GLY A 37 4.95 5.78 2.29
N PHE A 38 4.29 5.16 1.31
CA PHE A 38 3.55 3.92 1.51
C PHE A 38 4.34 2.71 1.04
N GLU A 39 4.38 1.65 1.85
CA GLU A 39 4.70 0.31 1.37
C GLU A 39 3.53 -0.20 0.52
N THR A 40 3.81 -0.75 -0.66
CA THR A 40 2.81 -1.30 -1.56
C THR A 40 3.03 -2.78 -1.83
N LYS A 41 1.93 -3.50 -2.08
CA LYS A 41 1.90 -4.92 -2.43
C LYS A 41 0.91 -5.12 -3.58
N LEU A 42 1.35 -5.80 -4.62
CA LEU A 42 0.54 -6.20 -5.76
C LEU A 42 0.06 -7.63 -5.56
N LEU A 43 -1.25 -7.86 -5.70
CA LEU A 43 -1.84 -9.19 -5.67
C LEU A 43 -2.67 -9.39 -6.94
N GLU A 44 -2.58 -10.57 -7.54
CA GLU A 44 -3.46 -10.98 -8.63
C GLU A 44 -4.62 -11.81 -8.06
N GLU A 45 -5.86 -11.36 -8.23
CA GLU A 45 -7.08 -12.10 -7.87
C GLU A 45 -8.06 -12.04 -9.06
N ASP A 46 -8.60 -13.20 -9.47
CA ASP A 46 -9.55 -13.33 -10.60
C ASP A 46 -9.03 -12.72 -11.93
N GLY A 47 -7.72 -12.76 -12.18
CA GLY A 47 -7.10 -12.17 -13.38
C GLY A 47 -7.05 -10.64 -13.37
N LYS A 48 -7.32 -10.03 -12.22
CA LYS A 48 -7.17 -8.60 -11.96
C LYS A 48 -6.02 -8.37 -11.00
N TYR A 49 -5.40 -7.21 -11.11
CA TYR A 49 -4.34 -6.75 -10.25
C TYR A 49 -4.90 -5.80 -9.20
N LEU A 50 -4.65 -6.09 -7.94
CA LEU A 50 -5.10 -5.33 -6.79
C LEU A 50 -3.88 -4.74 -6.08
N VAL A 51 -3.92 -3.43 -5.84
CA VAL A 51 -2.85 -2.72 -5.12
C VAL A 51 -3.25 -2.55 -3.67
N TYR A 52 -2.43 -3.06 -2.77
CA TYR A 52 -2.60 -2.91 -1.34
C TYR A 52 -1.50 -2.00 -0.79
N THR A 53 -1.87 -0.98 -0.03
CA THR A 53 -0.96 0.06 0.48
C THR A 53 -0.93 0.06 2.01
N ARG A 54 0.19 0.47 2.58
CA ARG A 54 0.41 0.65 4.01
C ARG A 54 1.28 1.86 4.24
N ARG A 55 0.80 2.85 4.99
CA ARG A 55 1.61 4.03 5.32
C ARG A 55 2.79 3.63 6.20
N VAL A 56 4.00 4.01 5.80
CA VAL A 56 5.19 3.87 6.64
C VAL A 56 5.53 5.23 7.21
N VAL A 57 5.39 5.38 8.52
CA VAL A 57 5.84 6.58 9.20
C VAL A 57 7.36 6.45 9.39
N THR A 58 8.13 7.07 8.51
CA THR A 58 9.60 7.04 8.56
C THR A 58 10.19 8.10 9.48
N GLU A 59 9.42 9.08 9.93
CA GLU A 59 9.87 10.15 10.80
C GLU A 59 9.12 10.16 12.14
N ILE A 60 9.81 9.69 13.18
CA ILE A 60 9.49 10.01 14.57
C ILE A 60 10.20 11.35 14.86
N VAL A 61 9.56 12.47 14.53
CA VAL A 61 10.01 13.77 15.03
C VAL A 61 9.61 13.83 16.51
N ILE A 62 10.54 13.45 17.39
CA ILE A 62 10.38 13.57 18.84
C ILE A 62 10.70 15.01 19.23
N GLU A 63 9.81 15.96 18.92
CA GLU A 63 9.92 17.32 19.45
C GLU A 63 9.26 17.37 20.84
N GLY A 64 10.05 17.16 21.88
CA GLY A 64 9.56 17.29 23.25
C GLY A 64 10.50 16.81 24.34
N GLU A 65 11.72 17.34 24.43
CA GLU A 65 12.40 17.44 25.72
C GLU A 65 12.07 18.81 26.33
N PRO A 66 11.21 18.90 27.36
CA PRO A 66 11.19 20.08 28.22
C PRO A 66 12.41 19.99 29.15
N VAL A 67 13.38 20.88 28.95
CA VAL A 67 14.42 21.20 29.95
C VAL A 67 14.22 22.60 30.50
#